data_AF-A0A7J4FTX7-F1
#
_entry.id   AF-A0A7J4FTX7-F1
#
_cell.length_a   1.000
_cell.length_b   1.000
_cell.length_c   1.000
_cell.angle_alpha   90.00
_cell.angle_beta   90.00
_cell.angle_gamma   90.00
#
_symmetry.space_group_name_H-M   'P 1'
#
loop_
_entity.id
_entity.type
_entity.pdbx_description
1 polymer ?
#
loop_
_entity_poly.entity_id
_entity_poly.type
_entity_poly.pdbx_seq_one_letter_code
_entity_poly.pdbx_strand_id
1 'polypeptide(L)'
;MTTTKDDVMTAVEEKNVKFIRLWFTDIMGVLKSFAITKEELEGALENGMGFDGSSIAGYQDIEESDMVAMPDTSTFQVLPWRPKEDATARMFVDVLTPDRKPYEGDPRYVLKRNLERAAKMGLMMYVGPELEYFYFQNSKTPEVLDKGGYFDLTPLDLATDYRRETVFALEKMGIRVEYSHHEVAPSQHEIDLRYTDAL
;
A
#
# COMPACT_ATOMS: atom_id res chain seq x y z
N MET A 1 11.34 -12.08 -8.65
CA MET A 1 10.92 -13.48 -8.53
C MET A 1 9.42 -13.47 -8.31
N THR A 2 8.66 -14.28 -9.03
CA THR A 2 7.21 -14.34 -8.86
C THR A 2 6.91 -15.15 -7.60
N THR A 3 6.46 -14.49 -6.54
CA THR A 3 5.99 -15.17 -5.31
C THR A 3 4.78 -16.04 -5.66
N THR A 4 4.86 -17.34 -5.38
CA THR A 4 3.79 -18.30 -5.68
C THR A 4 2.76 -18.38 -4.55
N LYS A 5 1.63 -19.07 -4.80
CA LYS A 5 0.64 -19.41 -3.75
C LYS A 5 1.33 -20.13 -2.58
N ASP A 6 2.13 -21.15 -2.88
CA ASP A 6 2.81 -21.97 -1.88
C ASP A 6 3.79 -21.13 -1.05
N ASP A 7 4.55 -20.22 -1.69
CA ASP A 7 5.45 -19.30 -0.99
C ASP A 7 4.69 -18.43 0.03
N VAL A 8 3.52 -17.91 -0.33
CA VAL A 8 2.68 -17.11 0.57
C VAL A 8 2.14 -17.94 1.72
N MET A 9 1.63 -19.15 1.44
CA MET A 9 1.10 -20.06 2.47
C MET A 9 2.19 -20.43 3.48
N THR A 10 3.39 -20.79 3.00
CA THR A 10 4.56 -21.06 3.86
C THR A 10 4.92 -19.83 4.69
N ALA A 11 5.01 -18.64 4.07
CA ALA A 11 5.34 -17.43 4.79
C ALA A 11 4.31 -17.04 5.86
N VAL A 12 3.03 -17.35 5.65
CA VAL A 12 1.95 -17.10 6.62
C VAL A 12 2.12 -17.98 7.86
N GLU A 13 2.44 -19.26 7.68
CA GLU A 13 2.69 -20.17 8.81
C GLU A 13 4.00 -19.82 9.54
N GLU A 14 5.11 -19.64 8.82
CA GLU A 14 6.41 -19.33 9.42
C GLU A 14 6.42 -18.02 10.22
N LYS A 15 5.65 -17.03 9.77
CA LYS A 15 5.56 -15.70 10.40
C LYS A 15 4.39 -15.59 11.36
N ASN A 16 3.69 -16.69 11.66
CA ASN A 16 2.53 -16.74 12.55
C ASN A 16 1.47 -15.67 12.19
N VAL A 17 1.16 -15.53 10.90
CA VAL A 17 0.18 -14.57 10.40
C VAL A 17 -1.22 -15.14 10.63
N LYS A 18 -2.06 -14.37 11.32
CA LYS A 18 -3.46 -14.73 11.62
C LYS A 18 -4.46 -14.00 10.74
N PHE A 19 -4.12 -12.77 10.34
CA PHE A 19 -4.98 -11.94 9.51
C PHE A 19 -4.22 -11.45 8.28
N ILE A 20 -4.92 -11.44 7.15
CA ILE A 20 -4.41 -10.89 5.90
C ILE A 20 -5.36 -9.78 5.47
N ARG A 21 -4.84 -8.56 5.36
CA ARG A 21 -5.58 -7.42 4.80
C ARG A 21 -5.45 -7.41 3.29
N LEU A 22 -6.59 -7.45 2.61
CA LEU A 22 -6.67 -7.28 1.17
C LEU A 22 -6.86 -5.79 0.88
N TRP A 23 -5.93 -5.21 0.12
CA TRP A 23 -5.81 -3.77 -0.15
C TRP A 23 -6.12 -3.46 -1.61
N PHE A 24 -6.85 -2.38 -1.85
CA PHE A 24 -7.08 -1.80 -3.18
C PHE A 24 -7.33 -0.30 -3.04
N THR A 25 -7.40 0.42 -4.15
CA THR A 25 -7.62 1.88 -4.15
C THR A 25 -8.88 2.21 -4.92
N ASP A 26 -9.68 3.15 -4.41
CA ASP A 26 -10.75 3.74 -5.22
C ASP A 26 -10.19 4.77 -6.22
N ILE A 27 -11.05 5.32 -7.07
CA ILE A 27 -10.63 6.27 -8.12
C ILE A 27 -10.06 7.59 -7.56
N MET A 28 -10.33 7.89 -6.29
CA MET A 28 -9.81 9.08 -5.61
C MET A 28 -8.44 8.82 -4.97
N GLY A 29 -7.89 7.62 -5.15
CA GLY A 29 -6.62 7.20 -4.56
C GLY A 29 -6.73 6.80 -3.09
N VAL A 30 -7.94 6.66 -2.55
CA VAL A 30 -8.13 6.26 -1.14
C VAL A 30 -7.92 4.76 -1.02
N LEU A 31 -6.97 4.37 -0.17
CA LEU A 31 -6.72 2.97 0.16
C LEU A 31 -7.94 2.38 0.91
N LYS A 32 -8.51 1.34 0.32
CA LYS A 32 -9.57 0.50 0.89
C LYS A 32 -8.99 -0.81 1.37
N SER A 33 -9.67 -1.44 2.33
CA SER A 33 -9.27 -2.75 2.82
C SER A 33 -10.37 -3.48 3.54
N PHE A 34 -10.37 -4.80 3.39
CA PHE A 34 -11.01 -5.74 4.31
C PHE A 34 -10.00 -6.80 4.75
N ALA A 35 -10.34 -7.63 5.74
CA ALA A 35 -9.45 -8.64 6.29
C ALA A 35 -10.07 -10.02 6.18
N ILE A 36 -9.22 -11.00 5.90
CA ILE A 36 -9.53 -12.43 5.95
C ILE A 36 -8.65 -13.10 7.01
N THR A 37 -9.10 -14.24 7.52
CA THR A 37 -8.26 -15.09 8.38
C THR A 37 -7.37 -15.97 7.53
N LYS A 38 -6.37 -16.60 8.13
CA LYS A 38 -5.47 -17.52 7.41
C LYS A 38 -6.20 -18.74 6.83
N GLU A 39 -7.31 -19.15 7.44
CA GLU A 39 -8.13 -20.28 6.99
C GLU A 39 -8.81 -20.00 5.64
N GLU A 40 -9.17 -18.74 5.38
CA GLU A 40 -9.79 -18.31 4.12
C GLU A 40 -8.76 -18.04 3.00
N LEU A 41 -7.47 -17.98 3.34
CA LEU A 41 -6.42 -17.53 2.42
C LEU A 41 -6.31 -18.41 1.18
N GLU A 42 -6.37 -19.73 1.34
CA GLU A 42 -6.28 -20.65 0.20
C GLU A 42 -7.42 -20.41 -0.80
N GLY A 43 -8.65 -20.32 -0.31
CA GLY A 43 -9.82 -20.00 -1.13
C GLY A 43 -9.72 -18.62 -1.78
N ALA A 44 -9.21 -17.63 -1.06
CA ALA A 44 -8.99 -16.28 -1.58
C ALA A 44 -7.94 -16.23 -2.70
N LEU A 45 -6.87 -17.02 -2.59
CA LEU A 45 -5.82 -17.07 -3.63
C LEU A 45 -6.26 -17.81 -4.90
N GLU A 46 -7.18 -18.77 -4.78
CA GLU A 46 -7.72 -19.52 -5.92
C GLU A 46 -8.89 -18.79 -6.59
N ASN A 47 -9.81 -18.29 -5.77
CA ASN A 47 -11.13 -17.84 -6.21
C ASN A 47 -11.35 -16.36 -5.95
N GLY A 48 -10.42 -15.62 -5.34
CA GLY A 48 -10.66 -14.26 -4.90
C GLY A 48 -11.76 -14.15 -3.84
N MET A 49 -12.03 -12.93 -3.42
CA MET A 49 -13.06 -12.62 -2.42
C MET A 49 -14.14 -11.72 -3.02
N GLY A 50 -15.41 -12.10 -2.89
CA GLY A 50 -16.53 -11.26 -3.29
C GLY A 50 -16.65 -10.01 -2.42
N PHE A 51 -16.97 -8.86 -3.00
CA PHE A 51 -17.29 -7.63 -2.27
C PHE A 51 -18.26 -6.74 -3.05
N ASP A 52 -18.93 -5.84 -2.33
CA ASP A 52 -19.85 -4.85 -2.89
C ASP A 52 -19.08 -3.59 -3.37
N GLY A 53 -19.03 -3.42 -4.68
CA GLY A 53 -18.42 -2.29 -5.37
C GLY A 53 -19.26 -1.01 -5.36
N SER A 54 -20.56 -1.07 -5.07
CA SER A 54 -21.44 0.11 -5.07
C SER A 54 -21.12 1.10 -3.96
N SER A 55 -20.47 0.62 -2.90
CA SER A 55 -19.99 1.43 -1.78
C SER A 55 -18.57 1.99 -2.01
N ILE A 56 -17.98 1.75 -3.18
CA ILE A 56 -16.64 2.24 -3.54
C ILE A 56 -16.77 3.39 -4.53
N ALA A 57 -16.16 4.53 -4.20
CA ALA A 57 -16.24 5.72 -5.02
C ALA A 57 -15.72 5.45 -6.45
N GLY A 58 -16.57 5.73 -7.44
CA GLY A 58 -16.23 5.58 -8.86
C GLY A 58 -16.18 4.15 -9.38
N TYR A 59 -16.69 3.18 -8.63
CA TYR A 59 -16.81 1.80 -9.09
C TYR A 59 -18.16 1.58 -9.80
N GLN A 60 -18.92 0.55 -9.41
CA GLN A 60 -20.17 0.18 -10.08
C GLN A 60 -21.37 0.84 -9.43
N ASP A 61 -22.44 1.02 -10.21
CA ASP A 61 -23.75 1.37 -9.67
C ASP A 61 -24.39 0.17 -8.95
N ILE A 62 -25.44 0.44 -8.17
CA ILE A 62 -26.10 -0.55 -7.30
C ILE A 62 -26.58 -1.80 -8.07
N GLU A 63 -26.92 -1.66 -9.35
CA GLU A 63 -27.45 -2.76 -10.16
C GLU A 63 -26.39 -3.80 -10.58
N GLU A 64 -25.10 -3.44 -10.59
CA GLU A 64 -23.97 -4.32 -10.95
C GLU A 64 -22.88 -4.31 -9.88
N SER A 65 -23.30 -4.37 -8.61
CA SER A 65 -22.41 -4.10 -7.47
C SER A 65 -21.43 -5.21 -7.13
N ASP A 66 -21.71 -6.46 -7.48
CA ASP A 66 -20.86 -7.59 -7.09
C ASP A 66 -19.53 -7.57 -7.84
N MET A 67 -18.44 -7.62 -7.09
CA MET A 67 -17.07 -7.61 -7.61
C MET A 67 -16.21 -8.66 -6.94
N VAL A 68 -15.06 -8.99 -7.54
CA VAL A 68 -14.10 -9.95 -6.98
C VAL A 68 -12.77 -9.27 -6.74
N ALA A 69 -12.29 -9.34 -5.52
CA ALA A 69 -10.95 -8.94 -5.11
C ALA A 69 -10.01 -10.15 -5.23
N MET A 70 -9.12 -10.14 -6.23
CA MET A 70 -8.17 -11.22 -6.48
C MET A 70 -6.78 -10.85 -5.92
N PRO A 71 -6.27 -11.52 -4.86
CA PRO A 71 -4.99 -11.17 -4.26
C PRO A 71 -3.79 -11.41 -5.19
N ASP A 72 -2.88 -10.43 -5.20
CA ASP A 72 -1.61 -10.49 -5.92
C ASP A 72 -0.50 -10.97 -4.96
N THR A 73 -0.11 -12.24 -5.10
CA THR A 73 0.89 -12.90 -4.23
C THR A 73 2.25 -12.21 -4.24
N SER A 74 2.60 -11.53 -5.34
CA SER A 74 3.86 -10.78 -5.43
C SER A 74 3.92 -9.60 -4.46
N THR A 75 2.76 -9.19 -3.94
CA THR A 75 2.61 -8.06 -3.02
C THR A 75 2.44 -8.48 -1.56
N PHE A 76 2.67 -9.75 -1.21
CA PHE A 76 2.58 -10.21 0.16
C PHE A 76 3.62 -9.51 1.06
N GLN A 77 3.15 -8.88 2.15
CA GLN A 77 4.01 -8.19 3.09
C GLN A 77 3.46 -8.24 4.51
N VAL A 78 4.31 -8.56 5.49
CA VAL A 78 3.95 -8.47 6.92
C VAL A 78 4.03 -7.02 7.38
N LEU A 79 3.02 -6.58 8.15
CA LEU A 79 2.93 -5.21 8.66
C LEU A 79 3.76 -5.05 9.94
N PRO A 80 4.85 -4.25 9.94
CA PRO A 80 5.82 -4.22 11.04
C PRO A 80 5.33 -3.51 12.31
N TRP A 81 4.25 -2.72 12.22
CA TRP A 81 3.63 -2.03 13.36
C TRP A 81 2.54 -2.85 14.05
N ARG A 82 2.30 -4.09 13.62
CA ARG A 82 1.38 -5.02 14.28
C ARG A 82 2.16 -5.98 15.19
N PRO A 83 1.51 -6.55 16.22
CA PRO A 83 2.13 -7.56 17.07
C PRO A 83 2.75 -8.69 16.25
N LYS A 84 3.88 -9.22 16.72
CA LYS A 84 4.53 -10.39 16.10
C LYS A 84 3.79 -11.68 16.43
N GLU A 85 3.19 -11.75 17.61
CA GLU A 85 2.24 -12.80 18.00
C GLU A 85 0.91 -12.46 17.34
N ASP A 86 0.31 -13.41 16.61
CA ASP A 86 -0.88 -13.16 15.78
C ASP A 86 -0.64 -12.05 14.74
N ALA A 87 0.42 -12.20 13.94
CA ALA A 87 0.85 -11.19 12.99
C ALA A 87 -0.23 -10.89 11.93
N THR A 88 -0.15 -9.67 11.37
CA THR A 88 -1.00 -9.25 10.25
C THR A 88 -0.16 -9.01 9.02
N ALA A 89 -0.56 -9.60 7.90
CA ALA A 89 0.01 -9.31 6.59
C ALA A 89 -0.96 -8.51 5.73
N ARG A 90 -0.48 -8.05 4.58
CA ARG A 90 -1.28 -7.45 3.51
C ARG A 90 -0.93 -8.05 2.16
N MET A 91 -1.89 -7.99 1.24
CA MET A 91 -1.68 -8.12 -0.20
C MET A 91 -2.55 -7.08 -0.89
N PHE A 92 -2.04 -6.50 -1.98
CA PHE A 92 -2.91 -5.81 -2.92
C PHE A 92 -3.77 -6.84 -3.66
N VAL A 93 -4.93 -6.39 -4.12
CA VAL A 93 -5.79 -7.17 -5.00
C VAL A 93 -5.92 -6.46 -6.34
N ASP A 94 -6.11 -7.25 -7.39
CA ASP A 94 -6.74 -6.77 -8.62
C ASP A 94 -8.25 -6.89 -8.48
N VAL A 95 -8.97 -5.87 -8.92
CA VAL A 95 -10.44 -5.92 -8.91
C VAL A 95 -10.94 -6.48 -10.24
N LEU A 96 -11.79 -7.50 -10.14
CA LEU A 96 -12.38 -8.20 -11.27
C LEU A 96 -13.91 -8.09 -11.24
N THR A 97 -14.53 -8.23 -12.40
CA THR A 97 -15.97 -8.45 -12.54
C THR A 97 -16.35 -9.87 -12.11
N PRO A 98 -17.65 -10.17 -11.90
CA PRO A 98 -18.10 -11.54 -11.59
C PRO A 98 -17.66 -12.59 -12.62
N ASP A 99 -17.55 -12.18 -13.89
CA ASP A 99 -17.05 -13.00 -15.01
C ASP A 99 -15.52 -13.19 -15.01
N ARG A 100 -14.82 -12.78 -13.95
CA ARG A 100 -13.35 -12.87 -13.79
C ARG A 100 -12.54 -12.02 -14.78
N LYS A 101 -13.16 -11.01 -15.40
CA LYS A 101 -12.45 -10.04 -16.24
C LYS A 101 -11.91 -8.90 -15.37
N PRO A 102 -10.73 -8.34 -15.66
CA PRO A 102 -10.26 -7.14 -14.98
C PRO A 102 -11.28 -6.02 -15.05
N TYR A 103 -11.55 -5.37 -13.93
CA TYR A 103 -12.46 -4.24 -13.87
C TYR A 103 -11.77 -2.99 -14.44
N GLU A 104 -12.39 -2.35 -15.42
CA GLU A 104 -11.76 -1.22 -16.13
C GLU A 104 -11.59 0.03 -15.25
N GLY A 105 -12.39 0.17 -14.19
CA GLY A 105 -12.30 1.27 -13.24
C GLY A 105 -11.26 1.06 -12.12
N ASP A 106 -10.61 -0.10 -12.05
CA ASP A 106 -9.53 -0.35 -11.09
C ASP A 106 -8.29 0.47 -11.45
N PRO A 107 -7.86 1.44 -10.61
CA PRO A 107 -6.69 2.26 -10.88
C PRO A 107 -5.41 1.45 -11.10
N ARG A 108 -5.23 0.32 -10.39
CA ARG A 108 -4.06 -0.55 -10.54
C ARG A 108 -4.07 -1.24 -11.91
N TYR A 109 -5.25 -1.67 -12.38
CA TYR A 109 -5.39 -2.24 -13.73
C TYR A 109 -5.17 -1.21 -14.84
N VAL A 110 -5.65 0.02 -14.65
CA VAL A 110 -5.37 1.15 -15.57
C VAL A 110 -3.87 1.37 -15.71
N LEU A 111 -3.10 1.32 -14.61
CA LEU A 111 -1.65 1.41 -14.66
C LEU A 111 -1.03 0.23 -15.43
N LYS A 112 -1.42 -1.02 -15.10
CA LYS A 112 -0.95 -2.23 -15.80
C LYS A 112 -1.11 -2.12 -17.33
N ARG A 113 -2.30 -1.71 -17.80
CA ARG A 113 -2.57 -1.49 -19.23
C ARG A 113 -1.66 -0.46 -19.88
N ASN A 114 -1.35 0.64 -19.18
CA ASN A 114 -0.46 1.67 -19.72
C ASN A 114 1.00 1.22 -19.74
N LEU A 115 1.45 0.46 -18.74
CA LEU A 115 2.78 -0.15 -18.73
C LEU A 115 2.95 -1.17 -19.87
N GLU A 116 1.92 -1.98 -20.15
CA GLU A 116 1.95 -2.89 -21.32
C GLU A 116 2.05 -2.12 -22.65
N ARG A 117 1.34 -0.99 -22.78
CA ARG A 117 1.44 -0.13 -23.97
C ARG A 117 2.84 0.45 -24.11
N ALA A 118 3.44 0.94 -23.03
CA ALA A 118 4.80 1.45 -23.01
C ALA A 118 5.81 0.34 -23.39
N ALA A 119 5.67 -0.86 -22.83
CA ALA A 119 6.53 -2.00 -23.13
C ALA A 119 6.46 -2.42 -24.61
N LYS A 120 5.26 -2.38 -25.24
CA LYS A 120 5.09 -2.63 -26.69
C LYS A 120 5.80 -1.59 -27.56
N MET A 121 6.06 -0.40 -27.02
CA MET A 121 6.86 0.64 -27.66
C MET A 121 8.38 0.52 -27.34
N GLY A 122 8.79 -0.49 -26.58
CA GLY A 122 10.16 -0.68 -26.13
C GLY A 122 10.57 0.24 -24.96
N LEU A 123 9.60 0.81 -24.24
CA LEU A 123 9.83 1.71 -23.10
C LEU A 123 9.67 0.98 -21.77
N MET A 124 10.46 1.39 -20.78
CA MET A 124 10.33 1.00 -19.38
C MET A 124 10.02 2.24 -18.55
N MET A 125 9.20 2.09 -17.51
CA MET A 125 8.80 3.19 -16.64
C MET A 125 9.23 2.91 -15.20
N TYR A 126 10.11 3.77 -14.69
CA TYR A 126 10.52 3.82 -13.30
C TYR A 126 9.88 5.03 -12.62
N VAL A 127 9.54 4.90 -11.34
CA VAL A 127 8.97 5.97 -10.53
C VAL A 127 9.77 6.09 -9.24
N GLY A 128 10.25 7.31 -8.94
CA GLY A 128 10.88 7.68 -7.67
C GLY A 128 10.01 8.73 -6.97
N PRO A 129 9.19 8.33 -5.99
CA PRO A 129 8.35 9.27 -5.23
C PRO A 129 9.16 10.07 -4.19
N GLU A 130 8.86 11.36 -4.13
CA GLU A 130 9.29 12.31 -3.09
C GLU A 130 8.04 12.67 -2.28
N LEU A 131 7.94 12.15 -1.05
CA LEU A 131 6.71 12.23 -0.25
C LEU A 131 6.86 13.29 0.84
N GLU A 132 6.36 14.49 0.55
CA GLU A 132 6.20 15.54 1.55
C GLU A 132 4.93 15.35 2.39
N TYR A 133 5.03 15.58 3.70
CA TYR A 133 3.92 15.49 4.65
C TYR A 133 4.15 16.37 5.88
N PHE A 134 3.10 16.55 6.69
CA PHE A 134 3.15 17.33 7.93
C PHE A 134 2.91 16.47 9.17
N TYR A 135 3.62 16.75 10.24
CA TYR A 135 3.23 16.30 11.58
C TYR A 135 2.56 17.44 12.35
N PHE A 136 1.37 17.15 12.89
CA PHE A 136 0.62 18.07 13.76
C PHE A 136 0.46 17.47 15.15
N GLN A 137 0.22 18.33 16.15
CA GLN A 137 0.04 17.91 17.54
C GLN A 137 -1.10 16.91 17.73
N ASN A 138 -2.16 17.03 16.93
CA ASN A 138 -3.31 16.14 16.98
C ASN A 138 -4.14 16.20 15.67
N SER A 139 -5.17 15.36 15.56
CA SER A 139 -6.01 15.25 14.37
C SER A 139 -7.12 16.30 14.24
N LYS A 140 -7.25 17.23 15.20
CA LYS A 140 -8.32 18.24 15.21
C LYS A 140 -7.87 19.59 14.68
N THR A 141 -6.58 19.93 14.85
CA THR A 141 -6.03 21.24 14.47
C THR A 141 -4.69 21.06 13.74
N PRO A 142 -4.41 21.89 12.72
CA PRO A 142 -3.11 21.90 12.04
C PRO A 142 -2.07 22.67 12.86
N GLU A 143 -1.96 22.38 14.16
CA GLU A 143 -0.98 23.00 15.04
C GLU A 143 0.36 22.26 14.90
N VAL A 144 1.39 23.00 14.49
CA VAL A 144 2.72 22.47 14.20
C VAL A 144 3.43 21.98 15.47
N LEU A 145 4.31 20.98 15.32
CA LEU A 145 5.13 20.43 16.39
C LEU A 145 6.40 21.24 16.65
N ASP A 146 6.89 21.92 15.63
CA ASP A 146 8.16 22.63 15.62
C ASP A 146 8.11 23.84 14.67
N LYS A 147 9.23 24.55 14.55
CA LYS A 147 9.44 25.68 13.64
C LYS A 147 10.70 25.50 12.80
N GLY A 148 11.10 24.25 12.55
CA GLY A 148 12.24 23.94 11.70
C GLY A 148 12.01 24.39 10.26
N GLY A 149 13.10 24.56 9.52
CA GLY A 149 13.10 24.77 8.08
C GLY A 149 13.94 23.73 7.35
N TYR A 150 14.24 24.03 6.09
CA TYR A 150 14.88 23.10 5.16
C TYR A 150 16.22 22.58 5.69
N PHE A 151 16.33 21.25 5.81
CA PHE A 151 17.51 20.54 6.35
C PHE A 151 17.94 20.93 7.77
N ASP A 152 17.08 21.63 8.53
CA ASP A 152 17.42 21.95 9.90
C ASP A 152 17.56 20.68 10.74
N LEU A 153 18.66 20.61 11.49
CA LEU A 153 18.78 19.69 12.60
C LEU A 153 17.95 20.26 13.75
N THR A 154 16.65 19.99 13.77
CA THR A 154 15.77 20.51 14.81
C THR A 154 16.17 19.91 16.17
N PRO A 155 16.51 20.73 17.19
CA PRO A 155 16.90 20.22 18.50
C PRO A 155 15.72 19.65 19.32
N LEU A 156 14.49 19.82 18.85
CA LEU A 156 13.28 19.21 19.42
C LEU A 156 13.13 17.78 18.88
N ASP A 157 13.52 16.82 19.71
CA ASP A 157 13.66 15.38 19.45
C ASP A 157 12.42 14.68 18.85
N LEU A 158 11.22 15.23 19.05
CA LEU A 158 9.96 14.52 18.79
C LEU A 158 9.73 14.16 17.31
N ALA A 159 9.88 15.12 16.39
CA ALA A 159 9.62 14.89 14.97
C ALA A 159 10.68 13.97 14.33
N THR A 160 11.93 14.03 14.81
CA THR A 160 13.03 13.19 14.33
C THR A 160 12.81 11.72 14.64
N ASP A 161 12.34 11.41 15.86
CA ASP A 161 12.04 10.04 16.26
C ASP A 161 10.87 9.44 15.45
N TYR A 162 9.80 10.21 15.20
CA TYR A 162 8.68 9.75 14.36
C TYR A 162 9.09 9.47 12.91
N ARG A 163 9.91 10.35 12.34
CA ARG A 163 10.43 10.15 10.97
C ARG A 163 11.32 8.92 10.91
N ARG A 164 12.19 8.72 11.90
CA ARG A 164 13.03 7.52 12.03
C ARG A 164 12.19 6.23 12.13
N GLU A 165 11.14 6.22 12.94
CA GLU A 165 10.23 5.06 13.04
C GLU A 165 9.52 4.75 11.72
N THR A 166 9.11 5.79 10.98
CA THR A 166 8.51 5.66 9.65
C THR A 166 9.51 5.02 8.68
N VAL A 167 10.75 5.50 8.64
CA VAL A 167 11.84 4.91 7.81
C VAL A 167 12.06 3.44 8.17
N PHE A 168 12.16 3.09 9.45
CA PHE A 168 12.34 1.69 9.86
C PHE A 168 11.15 0.80 9.49
N ALA A 169 9.93 1.32 9.49
CA ALA A 169 8.76 0.58 9.04
C ALA A 169 8.81 0.33 7.53
N LEU A 170 9.20 1.33 6.74
CA LEU A 170 9.38 1.22 5.28
C LEU A 170 10.47 0.19 4.94
N GLU A 171 11.63 0.26 5.59
CA GLU A 171 12.74 -0.69 5.35
C GLU A 171 12.36 -2.14 5.70
N LYS A 172 11.64 -2.36 6.81
CA LYS A 172 11.11 -3.69 7.16
C LYS A 172 10.09 -4.22 6.13
N MET A 173 9.50 -3.34 5.35
CA MET A 173 8.63 -3.67 4.22
C MET A 173 9.36 -3.76 2.87
N GLY A 174 10.69 -3.67 2.88
CA GLY A 174 11.51 -3.71 1.66
C GLY A 174 11.49 -2.43 0.83
N ILE A 175 10.88 -1.35 1.34
CA ILE A 175 10.85 -0.05 0.68
C ILE A 175 12.13 0.69 1.02
N ARG A 176 12.93 1.00 0.00
CA ARG A 176 14.24 1.65 0.17
C ARG A 176 14.08 3.16 0.23
N VAL A 177 14.42 3.74 1.38
CA VAL A 177 14.48 5.18 1.57
C VAL A 177 15.83 5.70 1.07
N GLU A 178 15.82 6.77 0.28
CA GLU A 178 17.01 7.44 -0.24
C GLU A 178 17.44 8.58 0.69
N TYR A 179 16.52 9.48 1.01
CA TYR A 179 16.73 10.60 1.92
C TYR A 179 15.53 10.77 2.85
N SER A 180 15.78 11.44 3.98
CA SER A 180 14.72 11.83 4.90
C SER A 180 15.15 13.07 5.67
N HIS A 181 14.33 14.13 5.61
CA HIS A 181 14.70 15.42 6.18
C HIS A 181 13.49 16.26 6.61
N HIS A 182 13.81 17.38 7.26
CA HIS A 182 12.87 18.47 7.46
C HIS A 182 12.78 19.30 6.17
N GLU A 183 11.57 19.69 5.81
CA GLU A 183 11.27 20.49 4.62
C GLU A 183 11.19 22.00 4.97
N VAL A 184 10.82 22.85 4.01
CA VAL A 184 10.85 24.31 4.13
C VAL A 184 9.86 24.84 5.18
N ALA A 185 8.64 24.31 5.25
CA ALA A 185 7.63 24.81 6.17
C ALA A 185 7.73 24.17 7.58
N PRO A 186 7.28 24.87 8.63
CA PRO A 186 7.23 24.33 9.99
C PRO A 186 6.54 22.97 10.09
N SER A 187 7.20 21.99 10.71
CA SER A 187 6.74 20.59 10.80
C SER A 187 6.39 19.90 9.48
N GLN A 188 6.95 20.41 8.38
CA GLN A 188 6.96 19.71 7.10
C GLN A 188 8.16 18.78 7.05
N HIS A 189 7.94 17.59 6.51
CA HIS A 189 8.94 16.56 6.40
C HIS A 189 8.82 15.86 5.06
N GLU A 190 9.93 15.26 4.65
CA GLU A 190 9.99 14.54 3.39
C GLU A 190 10.72 13.21 3.57
N ILE A 191 10.22 12.21 2.85
CA ILE A 191 10.88 10.93 2.66
C ILE A 191 10.95 10.67 1.16
N ASP A 192 12.18 10.57 0.66
CA ASP A 192 12.47 10.20 -0.72
C ASP A 192 12.62 8.69 -0.82
N LEU A 193 11.92 8.10 -1.76
CA LEU A 193 11.99 6.67 -2.02
C LEU A 193 12.86 6.42 -3.25
N ARG A 194 13.74 5.42 -3.15
CA ARG A 194 14.50 4.95 -4.32
C ARG A 194 13.53 4.52 -5.40
N TYR A 195 13.82 4.92 -6.63
CA TYR A 195 12.98 4.55 -7.77
C TYR A 195 12.89 3.03 -7.93
N THR A 196 11.75 2.58 -8.40
CA THR A 196 11.49 1.18 -8.79
C THR A 196 10.55 1.15 -10.01
N ASP A 197 10.32 -0.03 -10.58
CA ASP A 197 9.27 -0.23 -11.57
C ASP A 197 7.92 0.33 -11.04
N ALA A 198 7.10 0.89 -11.91
CA ALA A 198 5.95 1.69 -11.51
C ALA A 198 4.81 0.94 -10.77
N LEU A 199 4.79 -0.41 -10.78
CA LEU A 199 3.68 -1.25 -10.30
C LEU A 199 4.03 -2.04 -9.03
#